data_AF-A0A7L1MNE9-F1
#
_entry.id   AF-A0A7L1MNE9-F1
#
_cell.length_a   1.000
_cell.length_b   1.000
_cell.length_c   1.000
_cell.angle_alpha   90.00
_cell.angle_beta   90.00
_cell.angle_gamma   90.00
#
_symmetry.space_group_name_H-M   'P 1'
#
loop_
_entity.id
_entity.type
_entity.pdbx_description
1 polymer ?
#
loop_
_entity_poly.entity_id
_entity_poly.type
_entity_poly.pdbx_seq_one_letter_code
_entity_poly.pdbx_strand_id
1 'polypeptide(L)'
;IGEDLKNELANDLSTSTPGFSLAKVKEQMFYKVGLADAVDLFRARRVFIKDGFAYVPFKEIDVIVLNNYRTKLSKALALTARSLPSIQSDERLQPLLNHLSHSYVGPDYSIQKNAGKISLEQIDSLSVKSFPLCMRQLHRALRESHHLRHGGRMQYGLFLKGIGLTLEQALEFWKKEFIRGKVDADKFDKGYAYSIRHNYGKEGKRTDYTPYSCMKIIMSNPPSQGDYHGCPFRHSDPELLKQKLQSYKISPSGIAQVLELVKGMHYQLACQKYFELTHDIDDIGFSLNHPNQYFTESQKLLNGGRELKKEFNNSGNFQQKNNSQESINSSSTPTFSNAQADTELEGLEAYFTED
;
A
#
# COMPACT_ATOMS: atom_id res chain seq x y z
N ILE A 1 2.27 38.63 23.47
CA ILE A 1 2.38 40.02 23.94
C ILE A 1 2.15 40.02 25.45
N GLY A 2 2.70 40.99 26.20
CA GLY A 2 2.42 41.10 27.63
C GLY A 2 0.95 41.42 27.93
N GLU A 3 0.49 41.13 29.14
CA GLU A 3 -0.92 41.30 29.52
C GLU A 3 -1.35 42.78 29.53
N ASP A 4 -0.45 43.70 29.90
CA ASP A 4 -0.71 45.15 29.88
C ASP A 4 -1.04 45.64 28.46
N LEU A 5 -0.21 45.26 27.49
CA LEU A 5 -0.42 45.60 26.07
C LEU A 5 -1.68 44.91 25.50
N LYS A 6 -1.99 43.70 25.98
CA LYS A 6 -3.20 42.98 25.58
C LYS A 6 -4.46 43.68 26.10
N ASN A 7 -4.43 44.18 27.34
CA ASN A 7 -5.52 44.95 27.94
C ASN A 7 -5.71 46.30 27.27
N GLU A 8 -4.62 47.01 26.94
CA GLU A 8 -4.65 48.27 26.18
C GLU A 8 -5.32 48.08 24.82
N LEU A 9 -4.95 47.02 24.10
CA LEU A 9 -5.44 46.75 22.73
C LEU A 9 -6.71 45.90 22.69
N ALA A 10 -7.35 45.60 23.82
CA ALA A 10 -8.39 44.58 23.91
C ALA A 10 -9.59 44.82 22.98
N ASN A 11 -10.04 46.07 22.88
CA ASN A 11 -11.15 46.46 21.99
C ASN A 11 -10.77 46.28 20.53
N ASP A 12 -9.56 46.68 20.14
CA ASP A 12 -9.08 46.58 18.76
C ASP A 12 -8.88 45.13 18.34
N LEU A 13 -8.30 44.32 19.24
CA LEU A 13 -8.12 42.88 19.06
C LEU A 13 -9.46 42.17 18.91
N SER A 14 -10.46 42.50 19.73
CA SER A 14 -11.81 41.94 19.65
C SER A 14 -12.51 42.33 18.34
N THR A 15 -12.34 43.57 17.89
CA THR A 15 -13.02 44.10 16.70
C THR A 15 -12.41 43.55 15.40
N SER A 16 -11.09 43.36 15.40
CA SER A 16 -10.34 42.95 14.20
C SER A 16 -10.21 41.44 14.03
N THR A 17 -10.63 40.65 15.05
CA THR A 17 -10.54 39.20 15.05
C THR A 17 -11.94 38.58 15.02
N PRO A 18 -12.36 37.95 13.90
CA PRO A 18 -13.70 37.37 13.78
C PRO A 18 -14.03 36.35 14.88
N GLY A 19 -15.20 36.48 15.50
CA GLY A 19 -15.70 35.54 16.52
C GLY A 19 -15.07 35.69 17.92
N PHE A 20 -14.23 36.71 18.13
CA PHE A 20 -13.67 37.05 19.43
C PHE A 20 -14.55 38.09 20.14
N SER A 21 -14.84 37.82 21.41
CA SER A 21 -15.36 38.80 22.36
C SER A 21 -14.22 39.25 23.28
N LEU A 22 -14.42 40.35 24.01
CA LEU A 22 -13.46 40.84 25.00
C LEU A 22 -13.02 39.78 26.02
N ALA A 23 -13.94 38.90 26.44
CA ALA A 23 -13.63 37.78 27.32
C ALA A 23 -12.66 36.78 26.65
N LYS A 24 -12.92 36.41 25.39
CA LYS A 24 -12.04 35.52 24.63
C LYS A 24 -10.67 36.12 24.36
N VAL A 25 -10.58 37.44 24.15
CA VAL A 25 -9.29 38.13 23.98
C VAL A 25 -8.43 37.98 25.24
N LYS A 26 -9.03 38.05 26.43
CA LYS A 26 -8.32 37.86 27.72
C LYS A 26 -7.83 36.42 27.92
N GLU A 27 -8.59 35.44 27.47
CA GLU A 27 -8.22 34.02 27.60
C GLU A 27 -7.17 33.55 26.57
N GLN A 28 -7.12 34.20 25.40
CA GLN A 28 -6.25 33.80 24.30
C GLN A 28 -4.88 34.47 24.35
N MET A 29 -3.87 33.75 23.87
CA MET A 29 -2.54 34.29 23.61
C MET A 29 -2.51 34.99 22.26
N PHE A 30 -1.84 36.15 22.22
CA PHE A 30 -1.58 36.90 20.99
C PHE A 30 -0.08 37.05 20.75
N TYR A 31 0.32 36.88 19.49
CA TYR A 31 1.69 37.04 19.02
C TYR A 31 1.80 38.33 18.21
N LYS A 32 2.88 39.06 18.41
CA LYS A 32 3.22 40.22 17.59
C LYS A 32 4.13 39.74 16.47
N VAL A 33 3.67 39.83 15.22
CA VAL A 33 4.37 39.33 14.04
C VAL A 33 4.58 40.47 13.06
N GLY A 34 5.69 40.47 12.31
CA GLY A 34 5.91 41.44 11.24
C GLY A 34 4.81 41.34 10.19
N LEU A 35 4.32 42.48 9.69
CA LEU A 35 3.18 42.49 8.78
C LEU A 35 3.39 41.61 7.54
N ALA A 36 4.61 41.61 6.98
CA ALA A 36 4.97 40.80 5.80
C ALA A 36 4.77 39.28 5.98
N ASP A 37 4.88 38.77 7.20
CA ASP A 37 4.70 37.33 7.47
C ASP A 37 3.22 36.96 7.68
N ALA A 38 2.33 37.94 7.90
CA ALA A 38 0.92 37.74 8.22
C ALA A 38 -0.04 38.13 7.08
N VAL A 39 0.45 38.18 5.83
CA VAL A 39 -0.29 38.67 4.63
C VAL A 39 -1.66 38.03 4.47
N ASP A 40 -1.76 36.72 4.60
CA ASP A 40 -3.03 36.01 4.40
C ASP A 40 -4.06 36.33 5.49
N LEU A 41 -3.60 36.61 6.71
CA LEU A 41 -4.48 36.91 7.83
C LEU A 41 -5.01 38.34 7.73
N PHE A 42 -4.16 39.31 7.44
CA PHE A 42 -4.61 40.70 7.41
C PHE A 42 -5.37 41.05 6.13
N ARG A 43 -5.04 40.42 4.98
CA ARG A 43 -5.82 40.56 3.73
C ARG A 43 -7.27 40.10 3.93
N ALA A 44 -7.46 39.05 4.73
CA ALA A 44 -8.77 38.55 5.11
C ALA A 44 -9.42 39.31 6.28
N ARG A 45 -8.78 40.40 6.78
CA ARG A 45 -9.22 41.18 7.95
C ARG A 45 -9.47 40.30 9.19
N ARG A 46 -8.60 39.32 9.43
CA ARG A 46 -8.69 38.38 10.55
C ARG A 46 -7.83 38.72 11.76
N VAL A 47 -7.02 39.77 11.66
CA VAL A 47 -6.04 40.17 12.69
C VAL A 47 -5.97 41.69 12.79
N PHE A 48 -5.64 42.17 13.98
CA PHE A 48 -5.37 43.58 14.22
C PHE A 48 -3.98 43.97 13.71
N ILE A 49 -3.85 45.17 13.14
CA ILE A 49 -2.59 45.70 12.62
C ILE A 49 -2.30 47.05 13.30
N LYS A 50 -1.09 47.22 13.83
CA LYS A 50 -0.61 48.49 14.38
C LYS A 50 0.89 48.61 14.17
N ASP A 51 1.34 49.77 13.72
CA ASP A 51 2.77 50.14 13.57
C ASP A 51 3.60 49.12 12.77
N GLY A 52 3.05 48.57 11.68
CA GLY A 52 3.75 47.58 10.85
C GLY A 52 3.81 46.16 11.42
N PHE A 53 3.02 45.88 12.47
CA PHE A 53 2.89 44.57 13.07
C PHE A 53 1.45 44.07 13.04
N ALA A 54 1.29 42.77 12.82
CA ALA A 54 0.03 42.06 13.01
C ALA A 54 0.00 41.39 14.38
N TYR A 55 -1.15 41.45 15.04
CA TYR A 55 -1.41 40.81 16.33
C TYR A 55 -2.28 39.59 16.11
N VAL A 56 -1.65 38.42 16.18
CA VAL A 56 -2.21 37.15 15.70
C VAL A 56 -2.58 36.28 16.90
N PRO A 57 -3.82 35.80 17.02
CA PRO A 57 -4.19 34.87 18.08
C PRO A 57 -3.49 33.51 17.86
N PHE A 58 -3.27 32.75 18.93
CA PHE A 58 -2.61 31.44 18.85
C PHE A 58 -3.24 30.49 17.82
N LYS A 59 -4.58 30.53 17.68
CA LYS A 59 -5.31 29.69 16.72
C LYS A 59 -5.01 29.98 15.24
N GLU A 60 -4.37 31.11 14.92
CA GLU A 60 -4.07 31.54 13.55
C GLU A 60 -2.56 31.51 13.25
N ILE A 61 -1.73 31.15 14.24
CA ILE A 61 -0.27 31.10 14.06
C ILE A 61 0.15 29.97 13.13
N ASP A 62 -0.62 28.89 13.09
CA ASP A 62 -0.45 27.75 12.20
C ASP A 62 -0.50 28.17 10.74
N VAL A 63 -1.39 29.09 10.37
CA VAL A 63 -1.47 29.65 9.01
C VAL A 63 -0.13 30.25 8.57
N ILE A 64 0.51 31.04 9.45
CA ILE A 64 1.81 31.66 9.16
C ILE A 64 2.90 30.59 9.01
N VAL A 65 2.95 29.63 9.94
CA VAL A 65 3.96 28.56 9.91
C VAL A 65 3.80 27.67 8.68
N LEU A 66 2.58 27.23 8.37
CA LEU A 66 2.28 26.37 7.22
C LEU A 66 2.60 27.06 5.89
N ASN A 67 2.27 28.35 5.75
CA ASN A 67 2.58 29.12 4.56
C ASN A 67 4.10 29.30 4.35
N ASN A 68 4.82 29.66 5.42
CA ASN A 68 6.27 29.82 5.36
C ASN A 68 6.95 28.48 5.06
N TYR A 69 6.51 27.39 5.71
CA TYR A 69 6.97 26.04 5.45
C TYR A 69 6.73 25.62 4.00
N ARG A 70 5.50 25.79 3.48
CA ARG A 70 5.16 25.45 2.09
C ARG A 70 6.02 26.20 1.09
N THR A 71 6.25 27.49 1.33
CA THR A 71 7.09 28.34 0.47
C THR A 71 8.54 27.87 0.48
N LYS A 72 9.11 27.63 1.67
CA LYS A 72 10.48 27.12 1.81
C LYS A 72 10.66 25.73 1.22
N LEU A 73 9.71 24.82 1.46
CA LEU A 73 9.73 23.46 0.90
C LEU A 73 9.66 23.50 -0.63
N SER A 74 8.75 24.29 -1.20
CA SER A 74 8.63 24.45 -2.66
C SER A 74 9.93 24.99 -3.27
N LYS A 75 10.53 26.03 -2.66
CA LYS A 75 11.81 26.58 -3.10
C LYS A 75 12.94 25.55 -3.01
N ALA A 76 13.02 24.80 -1.90
CA ALA A 76 14.02 23.76 -1.71
C ALA A 76 13.86 22.65 -2.76
N LEU A 77 12.64 22.15 -3.00
CA LEU A 77 12.36 21.13 -4.01
C LEU A 77 12.72 21.61 -5.43
N ALA A 78 12.44 22.87 -5.78
CA ALA A 78 12.81 23.44 -7.07
C ALA A 78 14.34 23.53 -7.26
N LEU A 79 15.08 23.88 -6.20
CA LEU A 79 16.55 23.86 -6.23
C LEU A 79 17.10 22.43 -6.31
N THR A 80 16.51 21.48 -5.56
CA THR A 80 16.89 20.06 -5.63
C THR A 80 16.66 19.48 -7.02
N ALA A 81 15.53 19.77 -7.65
CA ALA A 81 15.22 19.31 -9.02
C ALA A 81 16.24 19.85 -10.04
N ARG A 82 16.70 21.10 -9.90
CA ARG A 82 17.76 21.67 -10.76
C ARG A 82 19.11 20.96 -10.60
N SER A 83 19.41 20.49 -9.39
CA SER A 83 20.65 19.74 -9.10
C SER A 83 20.52 18.24 -9.37
N LEU A 84 19.31 17.74 -9.65
CA LEU A 84 19.06 16.31 -9.84
C LEU A 84 19.91 15.67 -10.95
N PRO A 85 20.17 16.29 -12.12
CA PRO A 85 21.01 15.69 -13.15
C PRO A 85 22.43 15.34 -12.68
N SER A 86 23.03 16.19 -11.83
CA SER A 86 24.36 15.91 -11.23
C SER A 86 24.35 14.81 -10.18
N ILE A 87 23.19 14.53 -9.58
CA ILE A 87 23.01 13.44 -8.62
C ILE A 87 22.72 12.13 -9.38
N GLN A 88 22.00 12.22 -10.50
CA GLN A 88 21.65 11.10 -11.36
C GLN A 88 22.88 10.44 -12.01
N SER A 89 24.02 11.14 -12.14
CA SER A 89 25.26 10.50 -12.59
C SER A 89 25.84 9.50 -11.59
N ASP A 90 25.42 9.53 -10.32
CA ASP A 90 25.82 8.52 -9.33
C ASP A 90 24.96 7.26 -9.48
N GLU A 91 25.55 6.20 -10.03
CA GLU A 91 24.88 4.91 -10.25
C GLU A 91 24.32 4.29 -8.97
N ARG A 92 24.87 4.62 -7.79
CA ARG A 92 24.38 4.08 -6.50
C ARG A 92 23.03 4.65 -6.11
N LEU A 93 22.71 5.86 -6.57
CA LEU A 93 21.46 6.55 -6.25
C LEU A 93 20.35 6.24 -7.26
N GLN A 94 20.70 5.76 -8.44
CA GLN A 94 19.75 5.40 -9.50
C GLN A 94 18.63 4.44 -9.04
N PRO A 95 18.91 3.34 -8.31
CA PRO A 95 17.85 2.45 -7.83
C PRO A 95 16.89 3.18 -6.89
N LEU A 96 17.38 4.06 -6.03
CA LEU A 96 16.53 4.79 -5.09
C LEU A 96 15.69 5.84 -5.82
N LEU A 97 16.28 6.59 -6.74
CA LEU A 97 15.60 7.65 -7.50
C LEU A 97 14.52 7.08 -8.44
N ASN A 98 14.84 6.01 -9.17
CA ASN A 98 13.92 5.42 -10.16
C ASN A 98 12.80 4.63 -9.48
N HIS A 99 13.04 4.07 -8.29
CA HIS A 99 12.05 3.26 -7.60
C HIS A 99 11.37 3.97 -6.44
N LEU A 100 11.67 5.22 -6.09
CA LEU A 100 11.07 5.88 -4.92
C LEU A 100 9.53 5.84 -4.94
N SER A 101 8.92 6.09 -6.09
CA SER A 101 7.47 6.04 -6.31
C SER A 101 6.89 4.62 -6.38
N HIS A 102 7.74 3.62 -6.63
CA HIS A 102 7.37 2.22 -6.78
C HIS A 102 7.81 1.35 -5.59
N SER A 103 8.56 1.94 -4.65
CA SER A 103 9.18 1.24 -3.53
C SER A 103 8.11 0.81 -2.55
N TYR A 104 8.01 -0.50 -2.38
CA TYR A 104 7.15 -1.10 -1.38
C TYR A 104 7.87 -1.08 -0.03
N VAL A 105 7.33 -0.31 0.91
CA VAL A 105 7.88 -0.13 2.27
C VAL A 105 7.24 -1.08 3.30
N GLY A 106 6.40 -2.02 2.85
CA GLY A 106 5.65 -2.92 3.73
C GLY A 106 6.40 -4.24 4.02
N PRO A 107 5.74 -5.18 4.73
CA PRO A 107 6.33 -6.48 5.07
C PRO A 107 6.74 -7.28 3.83
N ASP A 108 7.93 -7.88 3.88
CA ASP A 108 8.40 -8.78 2.83
C ASP A 108 7.64 -10.11 2.89
N TYR A 109 6.93 -10.43 1.80
CA TYR A 109 6.15 -11.64 1.62
C TYR A 109 6.91 -12.76 0.88
N SER A 110 8.23 -12.60 0.62
CA SER A 110 9.07 -13.69 0.11
C SER A 110 9.22 -14.83 1.13
N ILE A 111 9.44 -14.47 2.40
CA ILE A 111 9.65 -15.43 3.48
C ILE A 111 8.29 -15.86 4.04
N GLN A 112 7.99 -17.16 3.94
CA GLN A 112 6.81 -17.79 4.55
C GLN A 112 6.85 -17.64 6.09
N LYS A 113 6.44 -16.47 6.60
CA LYS A 113 6.19 -16.28 8.04
C LYS A 113 4.75 -16.65 8.32
N ASN A 114 4.54 -17.88 8.78
CA ASN A 114 3.37 -18.28 9.58
C ASN A 114 1.98 -18.04 8.95
N ALA A 115 1.84 -18.02 7.62
CA ALA A 115 0.53 -18.22 7.02
C ALA A 115 0.15 -19.69 7.27
N GLY A 116 -0.88 -19.93 8.10
CA GLY A 116 -1.31 -21.28 8.46
C GLY A 116 -1.50 -22.18 7.24
N LYS A 117 -1.33 -23.49 7.40
CA LYS A 117 -1.44 -24.45 6.29
C LYS A 117 -2.80 -24.33 5.60
N ILE A 118 -2.83 -23.68 4.43
CA ILE A 118 -4.03 -23.62 3.57
C ILE A 118 -4.11 -24.93 2.79
N SER A 119 -5.28 -25.56 2.82
CA SER A 119 -5.54 -26.73 1.98
C SER A 119 -6.10 -26.32 0.61
N LEU A 120 -5.90 -27.14 -0.42
CA LEU A 120 -6.33 -26.80 -1.78
C LEU A 120 -7.85 -26.65 -1.91
N GLU A 121 -8.60 -27.41 -1.10
CA GLU A 121 -10.06 -27.40 -1.07
C GLU A 121 -10.63 -26.10 -0.49
N GLN A 122 -9.84 -25.40 0.33
CA GLN A 122 -10.25 -24.15 0.96
C GLN A 122 -10.16 -22.94 0.02
N ILE A 123 -9.38 -23.03 -1.06
CA ILE A 123 -9.07 -21.89 -1.93
C ILE A 123 -10.35 -21.26 -2.52
N ASP A 124 -11.32 -22.07 -2.94
CA ASP A 124 -12.57 -21.55 -3.51
C ASP A 124 -13.35 -20.72 -2.47
N SER A 125 -13.44 -21.19 -1.22
CA SER A 125 -14.06 -20.46 -0.11
C SER A 125 -13.29 -19.17 0.23
N LEU A 126 -11.97 -19.26 0.33
CA LEU A 126 -11.09 -18.12 0.62
C LEU A 126 -11.15 -17.06 -0.48
N SER A 127 -11.36 -17.45 -1.74
CA SER A 127 -11.47 -16.52 -2.85
C SER A 127 -12.65 -15.56 -2.73
N VAL A 128 -13.72 -16.00 -2.06
CA VAL A 128 -14.93 -15.19 -1.86
C VAL A 128 -14.81 -14.32 -0.61
N LYS A 129 -14.24 -14.87 0.46
CA LYS A 129 -14.20 -14.23 1.78
C LYS A 129 -12.97 -13.36 2.01
N SER A 130 -11.82 -13.81 1.54
CA SER A 130 -10.52 -13.31 2.02
C SER A 130 -9.61 -12.77 0.92
N PHE A 131 -9.95 -12.96 -0.35
CA PHE A 131 -9.13 -12.42 -1.44
C PHE A 131 -9.52 -10.99 -1.78
N PRO A 132 -8.52 -10.11 -2.03
CA PRO A 132 -8.80 -8.82 -2.64
C PRO A 132 -9.36 -9.03 -4.05
N LEU A 133 -10.05 -8.02 -4.57
CA LEU A 133 -10.78 -8.11 -5.83
C LEU A 133 -9.90 -8.53 -7.03
N CYS A 134 -8.61 -8.13 -7.05
CA CYS A 134 -7.66 -8.56 -8.08
C CYS A 134 -7.45 -10.08 -8.11
N MET A 135 -7.29 -10.72 -6.94
CA MET A 135 -7.06 -12.16 -6.85
C MET A 135 -8.35 -12.95 -6.97
N ARG A 136 -9.48 -12.41 -6.49
CA ARG A 136 -10.81 -12.98 -6.72
C ARG A 136 -11.15 -13.07 -8.21
N GLN A 137 -10.80 -12.03 -8.98
CA GLN A 137 -10.99 -12.03 -10.44
C GLN A 137 -10.13 -13.10 -11.12
N LEU A 138 -8.84 -13.21 -10.76
CA LEU A 138 -7.94 -14.22 -11.32
C LEU A 138 -8.39 -15.64 -11.00
N HIS A 139 -8.81 -15.88 -9.75
CA HIS A 139 -9.35 -17.19 -9.35
C HIS A 139 -10.60 -17.55 -10.15
N ARG A 140 -11.54 -16.62 -10.29
CA ARG A 140 -12.76 -16.87 -11.08
C ARG A 140 -12.44 -17.16 -12.55
N ALA A 141 -11.59 -16.34 -13.18
CA ALA A 141 -11.19 -16.53 -14.56
C ALA A 141 -10.50 -17.89 -14.78
N LEU A 142 -9.63 -18.30 -13.85
CA LEU A 142 -8.98 -19.60 -13.88
C LEU A 142 -10.00 -20.74 -13.80
N ARG A 143 -11.01 -20.66 -12.93
CA ARG A 143 -12.06 -21.68 -12.80
C ARG A 143 -13.02 -21.73 -13.99
N GLU A 144 -13.26 -20.58 -14.64
CA GLU A 144 -14.18 -20.47 -15.79
C GLU A 144 -13.53 -20.89 -17.11
N SER A 145 -12.29 -20.44 -17.35
CA SER A 145 -11.58 -20.69 -18.61
C SER A 145 -10.60 -21.86 -18.55
N HIS A 146 -10.37 -22.40 -17.35
CA HIS A 146 -9.39 -23.45 -17.07
C HIS A 146 -7.96 -23.10 -17.51
N HIS A 147 -7.65 -21.81 -17.68
CA HIS A 147 -6.34 -21.31 -18.06
C HIS A 147 -6.15 -19.86 -17.57
N LEU A 148 -4.89 -19.41 -17.50
CA LEU A 148 -4.56 -18.00 -17.34
C LEU A 148 -3.36 -17.66 -18.23
N ARG A 149 -3.37 -16.47 -18.82
CA ARG A 149 -2.22 -15.89 -19.53
C ARG A 149 -1.07 -15.57 -18.58
N HIS A 150 0.13 -15.34 -19.14
CA HIS A 150 1.38 -15.21 -18.38
C HIS A 150 1.26 -14.24 -17.19
N GLY A 151 0.81 -13.00 -17.42
CA GLY A 151 0.65 -12.01 -16.35
C GLY A 151 -0.30 -12.46 -15.23
N GLY A 152 -1.37 -13.18 -15.57
CA GLY A 152 -2.30 -13.77 -14.61
C GLY A 152 -1.68 -14.92 -13.80
N ARG A 153 -0.92 -15.80 -14.46
CA ARG A 153 -0.20 -16.89 -13.78
C ARG A 153 0.82 -16.35 -12.79
N MET A 154 1.55 -15.30 -13.16
CA MET A 154 2.55 -14.67 -12.29
C MET A 154 1.90 -13.98 -11.09
N GLN A 155 0.95 -13.07 -11.33
CA GLN A 155 0.30 -12.32 -10.27
C GLN A 155 -0.43 -13.25 -9.28
N TYR A 156 -1.19 -14.23 -9.78
CA TYR A 156 -1.95 -15.13 -8.93
C TYR A 156 -1.07 -16.21 -8.29
N GLY A 157 -0.15 -16.81 -9.05
CA GLY A 157 0.73 -17.87 -8.55
C GLY A 157 1.63 -17.39 -7.41
N LEU A 158 2.21 -16.19 -7.53
CA LEU A 158 3.02 -15.62 -6.45
C LEU A 158 2.17 -15.22 -5.24
N PHE A 159 0.95 -14.70 -5.46
CA PHE A 159 0.02 -14.46 -4.36
C PHE A 159 -0.31 -15.75 -3.59
N LEU A 160 -0.63 -16.84 -4.31
CA LEU A 160 -0.92 -18.16 -3.74
C LEU A 160 0.25 -18.71 -2.92
N LYS A 161 1.47 -18.58 -3.43
CA LYS A 161 2.70 -18.88 -2.68
C LYS A 161 2.78 -18.06 -1.39
N GLY A 162 2.53 -16.76 -1.46
CA GLY A 162 2.61 -15.85 -0.31
C GLY A 162 1.54 -16.08 0.74
N ILE A 163 0.39 -16.68 0.41
CA ILE A 163 -0.61 -17.11 1.39
C ILE A 163 -0.32 -18.50 1.98
N GLY A 164 0.71 -19.20 1.49
CA GLY A 164 1.23 -20.43 2.11
C GLY A 164 1.05 -21.71 1.31
N LEU A 165 0.67 -21.66 0.02
CA LEU A 165 0.69 -22.87 -0.82
C LEU A 165 2.12 -23.38 -1.00
N THR A 166 2.35 -24.67 -0.73
CA THR A 166 3.64 -25.30 -1.01
C THR A 166 3.84 -25.49 -2.51
N LEU A 167 5.08 -25.79 -2.93
CA LEU A 167 5.38 -26.06 -4.33
C LEU A 167 4.57 -27.26 -4.86
N GLU A 168 4.45 -28.32 -4.06
CA GLU A 168 3.72 -29.54 -4.41
C GLU A 168 2.23 -29.22 -4.61
N GLN A 169 1.65 -28.46 -3.68
CA GLN A 169 0.26 -27.99 -3.78
C GLN A 169 0.05 -27.08 -4.98
N ALA A 170 0.98 -26.17 -5.27
CA ALA A 170 0.89 -25.28 -6.43
C ALA A 170 0.93 -26.05 -7.74
N LEU A 171 1.85 -27.02 -7.88
CA LEU A 171 1.92 -27.89 -9.06
C LEU A 171 0.61 -28.69 -9.23
N GLU A 172 0.09 -29.27 -8.14
CA GLU A 172 -1.19 -29.99 -8.17
C GLU A 172 -2.35 -29.07 -8.56
N PHE A 173 -2.44 -27.88 -7.96
CA PHE A 173 -3.48 -26.89 -8.21
C PHE A 173 -3.53 -26.49 -9.69
N TRP A 174 -2.40 -26.07 -10.25
CA TRP A 174 -2.33 -25.63 -11.64
C TRP A 174 -2.52 -26.79 -12.62
N LYS A 175 -1.91 -27.97 -12.35
CA LYS A 175 -2.03 -29.15 -13.21
C LYS A 175 -3.47 -29.62 -13.31
N LYS A 176 -4.15 -29.77 -12.16
CA LYS A 176 -5.55 -30.21 -12.10
C LYS A 176 -6.48 -29.26 -12.85
N GLU A 177 -6.25 -27.96 -12.76
CA GLU A 177 -7.09 -26.98 -13.44
C GLU A 177 -6.82 -26.93 -14.95
N PHE A 178 -5.55 -26.94 -15.38
CA PHE A 178 -5.19 -26.85 -16.80
C PHE A 178 -5.58 -28.11 -17.59
N ILE A 179 -5.54 -29.29 -16.95
CA ILE A 179 -6.03 -30.53 -17.56
C ILE A 179 -7.54 -30.45 -17.88
N ARG A 180 -8.34 -29.76 -17.04
CA ARG A 180 -9.76 -29.50 -17.36
C ARG A 180 -9.91 -28.63 -18.62
N GLY A 181 -8.95 -27.72 -18.83
CA GLY A 181 -8.81 -26.91 -20.04
C GLY A 181 -8.23 -27.65 -21.24
N LYS A 182 -8.12 -28.99 -21.18
CA LYS A 182 -7.55 -29.87 -22.22
C LYS A 182 -6.05 -29.62 -22.49
N VAL A 183 -5.33 -29.06 -21.53
CA VAL A 183 -3.86 -29.08 -21.58
C VAL A 183 -3.40 -30.48 -21.23
N ASP A 184 -2.66 -31.10 -22.14
CA ASP A 184 -2.08 -32.42 -21.93
C ASP A 184 -1.10 -32.43 -20.74
N ALA A 185 -1.02 -33.54 -20.01
CA ALA A 185 -0.17 -33.66 -18.83
C ALA A 185 1.32 -33.46 -19.17
N ASP A 186 1.78 -33.97 -20.31
CA ASP A 186 3.16 -33.78 -20.77
C ASP A 186 3.40 -32.34 -21.22
N LYS A 187 2.40 -31.69 -21.86
CA LYS A 187 2.47 -30.25 -22.20
C LYS A 187 2.56 -29.41 -20.91
N PHE A 188 1.83 -29.79 -19.86
CA PHE A 188 1.92 -29.13 -18.56
C PHE A 188 3.32 -29.26 -17.95
N ASP A 189 3.84 -30.48 -17.86
CA ASP A 189 5.12 -30.76 -17.22
C ASP A 189 6.30 -30.09 -17.95
N LYS A 190 6.24 -30.00 -19.29
CA LYS A 190 7.26 -29.32 -20.12
C LYS A 190 7.13 -27.80 -20.12
N GLY A 191 5.91 -27.27 -20.25
CA GLY A 191 5.69 -25.84 -20.50
C GLY A 191 5.40 -24.98 -19.26
N TYR A 192 4.84 -25.56 -18.20
CA TYR A 192 4.31 -24.79 -17.07
C TYR A 192 4.95 -25.17 -15.73
N ALA A 193 5.23 -26.45 -15.49
CA ALA A 193 5.81 -26.89 -14.22
C ALA A 193 7.16 -26.23 -13.93
N TYR A 194 7.99 -26.02 -14.96
CA TYR A 194 9.27 -25.30 -14.83
C TYR A 194 9.08 -23.88 -14.28
N SER A 195 8.16 -23.10 -14.87
CA SER A 195 7.86 -21.74 -14.43
C SER A 195 7.34 -21.71 -12.98
N ILE A 196 6.52 -22.68 -12.59
CA ILE A 196 6.04 -22.80 -11.20
C ILE A 196 7.20 -23.10 -10.24
N ARG A 197 8.10 -24.05 -10.57
CA ARG A 197 9.27 -24.35 -9.72
C ARG A 197 10.22 -23.16 -9.61
N HIS A 198 10.37 -22.39 -10.69
CA HIS A 198 11.17 -21.17 -10.71
C HIS A 198 10.61 -20.10 -9.77
N ASN A 199 9.29 -19.92 -9.73
CA ASN A 199 8.63 -18.98 -8.80
C ASN A 199 8.88 -19.32 -7.32
N TYR A 200 9.23 -20.57 -7.00
CA TYR A 200 9.58 -21.06 -5.66
C TYR A 200 11.10 -21.20 -5.44
N GLY A 201 11.94 -20.66 -6.33
CA GLY A 201 13.40 -20.69 -6.20
C GLY A 201 14.03 -22.08 -6.30
N LYS A 202 13.33 -23.06 -6.90
CA LYS A 202 13.85 -24.43 -7.07
C LYS A 202 14.55 -24.68 -8.42
N GLU A 203 14.57 -23.68 -9.29
CA GLU A 203 15.20 -23.73 -10.62
C GLU A 203 16.05 -22.47 -10.88
N GLY A 204 16.98 -22.52 -11.83
CA GLY A 204 17.78 -21.35 -12.27
C GLY A 204 18.72 -20.77 -11.19
N LYS A 205 18.81 -19.42 -11.11
CA LYS A 205 19.59 -18.68 -10.08
C LYS A 205 19.04 -18.87 -8.65
N ARG A 206 17.95 -19.62 -8.47
CA ARG A 206 17.26 -19.85 -7.19
C ARG A 206 16.70 -18.55 -6.57
N THR A 207 16.33 -17.60 -7.43
CA THR A 207 15.71 -16.35 -7.00
C THR A 207 14.30 -16.62 -6.52
N ASP A 208 14.04 -16.35 -5.24
CA ASP A 208 12.73 -16.56 -4.64
C ASP A 208 11.82 -15.36 -4.93
N TYR A 209 11.03 -15.44 -6.01
CA TYR A 209 10.21 -14.31 -6.47
C TYR A 209 9.21 -13.86 -5.40
N THR A 210 9.26 -12.57 -5.08
CA THR A 210 8.34 -11.92 -4.14
C THR A 210 6.95 -11.78 -4.75
N PRO A 211 5.88 -12.07 -3.98
CA PRO A 211 4.53 -11.68 -4.34
C PRO A 211 4.43 -10.20 -4.75
N TYR A 212 3.56 -9.89 -5.71
CA TYR A 212 3.45 -8.53 -6.23
C TYR A 212 2.73 -7.59 -5.26
N SER A 213 3.34 -6.43 -5.00
CA SER A 213 2.71 -5.35 -4.26
C SER A 213 1.56 -4.71 -5.04
N CYS A 214 0.68 -3.99 -4.34
CA CYS A 214 -0.38 -3.22 -5.01
C CYS A 214 0.21 -2.23 -6.02
N MET A 215 1.30 -1.53 -5.66
CA MET A 215 1.94 -0.58 -6.57
C MET A 215 2.49 -1.24 -7.83
N LYS A 216 3.12 -2.42 -7.71
CA LYS A 216 3.57 -3.18 -8.88
C LYS A 216 2.40 -3.54 -9.80
N ILE A 217 1.31 -4.06 -9.22
CA ILE A 217 0.09 -4.46 -9.96
C ILE A 217 -0.63 -3.25 -10.61
N ILE A 218 -0.57 -2.06 -10.02
CA ILE A 218 -1.26 -0.86 -10.53
C ILE A 218 -0.41 -0.14 -11.59
N MET A 219 0.92 -0.12 -11.43
CA MET A 219 1.81 0.69 -12.27
C MET A 219 2.49 -0.09 -13.39
N SER A 220 2.55 -1.43 -13.30
CA SER A 220 3.31 -2.29 -14.22
C SER A 220 2.38 -3.24 -14.97
N ASN A 221 2.75 -3.58 -16.22
CA ASN A 221 2.07 -4.56 -17.08
C ASN A 221 0.52 -4.43 -17.08
N PRO A 222 -0.03 -3.38 -17.73
CA PRO A 222 -1.47 -3.20 -17.81
C PRO A 222 -2.12 -4.35 -18.62
N PRO A 223 -3.27 -4.88 -18.17
CA PRO A 223 -3.92 -6.00 -18.83
C PRO A 223 -4.50 -5.61 -20.20
N SER A 224 -4.44 -6.53 -21.16
CA SER A 224 -5.05 -6.41 -22.50
C SER A 224 -6.32 -7.27 -22.63
N GLN A 225 -6.94 -7.28 -23.80
CA GLN A 225 -8.10 -8.15 -24.05
C GLN A 225 -7.73 -9.62 -23.86
N GLY A 226 -8.53 -10.33 -23.04
CA GLY A 226 -8.27 -11.72 -22.64
C GLY A 226 -7.38 -11.86 -21.39
N ASP A 227 -6.84 -10.76 -20.87
CA ASP A 227 -6.13 -10.74 -19.59
C ASP A 227 -7.05 -10.43 -18.41
N TYR A 228 -6.81 -11.12 -17.29
CA TYR A 228 -7.54 -10.92 -16.04
C TYR A 228 -6.65 -10.42 -14.90
N HIS A 229 -5.37 -10.15 -15.16
CA HIS A 229 -4.42 -9.61 -14.19
C HIS A 229 -4.57 -8.10 -14.00
N GLY A 230 -3.76 -7.51 -13.13
CA GLY A 230 -3.83 -6.09 -12.78
C GLY A 230 -4.76 -5.80 -11.59
N CYS A 231 -4.93 -4.51 -11.28
CA CYS A 231 -5.81 -4.01 -10.25
C CYS A 231 -7.19 -3.63 -10.84
N PRO A 232 -8.29 -4.27 -10.42
CA PRO A 232 -9.63 -3.95 -10.94
C PRO A 232 -10.05 -2.49 -10.70
N PHE A 233 -9.63 -1.88 -9.59
CA PHE A 233 -9.91 -0.47 -9.30
C PHE A 233 -9.19 0.50 -10.23
N ARG A 234 -8.13 0.07 -10.94
CA ARG A 234 -7.38 0.87 -11.90
C ARG A 234 -7.71 0.52 -13.36
N HIS A 235 -7.78 -0.77 -13.66
CA HIS A 235 -7.76 -1.28 -15.03
C HIS A 235 -9.13 -1.74 -15.54
N SER A 236 -10.13 -1.91 -14.67
CA SER A 236 -11.51 -2.15 -15.15
C SER A 236 -12.18 -0.84 -15.52
N ASP A 237 -12.99 -0.88 -16.57
CA ASP A 237 -13.95 0.19 -16.87
C ASP A 237 -14.87 0.46 -15.65
N PRO A 238 -15.21 1.73 -15.34
CA PRO A 238 -16.05 2.05 -14.18
C PRO A 238 -17.42 1.36 -14.16
N GLU A 239 -18.10 1.20 -15.29
CA GLU A 239 -19.42 0.56 -15.33
C GLU A 239 -19.28 -0.96 -15.15
N LEU A 240 -18.25 -1.56 -15.75
CA LEU A 240 -17.92 -2.97 -15.50
C LEU A 240 -17.54 -3.22 -14.03
N LEU A 241 -16.78 -2.31 -13.42
CA LEU A 241 -16.42 -2.40 -12.00
C LEU A 241 -17.66 -2.31 -11.11
N LYS A 242 -18.56 -1.37 -11.40
CA LYS A 242 -19.84 -1.23 -10.71
C LYS A 242 -20.68 -2.51 -10.78
N GLN A 243 -20.84 -3.09 -11.97
CA GLN A 243 -21.56 -4.35 -12.15
C GLN A 243 -20.92 -5.50 -11.35
N LYS A 244 -19.59 -5.60 -11.34
CA LYS A 244 -18.86 -6.59 -10.52
C LYS A 244 -19.15 -6.38 -9.03
N LEU A 245 -19.06 -5.16 -8.52
CA LEU A 245 -19.32 -4.85 -7.11
C LEU A 245 -20.79 -5.15 -6.72
N GLN A 246 -21.74 -4.87 -7.60
CA GLN A 246 -23.16 -5.25 -7.41
C GLN A 246 -23.31 -6.78 -7.30
N SER A 247 -22.62 -7.55 -8.15
CA SER A 247 -22.64 -9.02 -8.08
C SER A 247 -22.08 -9.58 -6.77
N TYR A 248 -21.24 -8.80 -6.08
CA TYR A 248 -20.71 -9.12 -4.76
C TYR A 248 -21.55 -8.58 -3.61
N LYS A 249 -22.77 -8.13 -3.90
CA LYS A 249 -23.75 -7.65 -2.92
C LYS A 249 -23.29 -6.43 -2.12
N ILE A 250 -22.41 -5.61 -2.69
CA ILE A 250 -22.05 -4.31 -2.11
C ILE A 250 -23.22 -3.35 -2.27
N SER A 251 -23.54 -2.59 -1.22
CA SER A 251 -24.66 -1.63 -1.24
C SER A 251 -24.44 -0.53 -2.28
N PRO A 252 -25.49 0.00 -2.92
CA PRO A 252 -25.35 1.07 -3.92
C PRO A 252 -24.59 2.30 -3.41
N SER A 253 -24.79 2.67 -2.13
CA SER A 253 -24.05 3.75 -1.47
C SER A 253 -22.55 3.42 -1.33
N GLY A 254 -22.22 2.20 -0.90
CA GLY A 254 -20.83 1.75 -0.81
C GLY A 254 -20.13 1.73 -2.17
N ILE A 255 -20.83 1.30 -3.22
CA ILE A 255 -20.31 1.35 -4.59
C ILE A 255 -20.01 2.78 -5.03
N ALA A 256 -20.89 3.74 -4.73
CA ALA A 256 -20.67 5.14 -5.06
C ALA A 256 -19.38 5.68 -4.41
N GLN A 257 -19.16 5.37 -3.12
CA GLN A 257 -17.94 5.76 -2.40
C GLN A 257 -16.67 5.14 -3.01
N VAL A 258 -16.72 3.85 -3.37
CA VAL A 258 -15.61 3.17 -4.03
C VAL A 258 -15.29 3.81 -5.38
N LEU A 259 -16.30 4.13 -6.18
CA LEU A 259 -16.11 4.77 -7.49
C LEU A 259 -15.60 6.21 -7.39
N GLU A 260 -15.97 6.94 -6.34
CA GLU A 260 -15.42 8.28 -6.06
C GLU A 260 -13.92 8.22 -5.78
N LEU A 261 -13.48 7.25 -4.97
CA LEU A 261 -12.05 7.00 -4.73
C LEU A 261 -11.30 6.61 -6.01
N VAL A 262 -11.90 5.77 -6.86
CA VAL A 262 -11.35 5.41 -8.17
C VAL A 262 -11.19 6.64 -9.05
N LYS A 263 -12.19 7.53 -9.10
CA LYS A 263 -12.14 8.80 -9.85
C LYS A 263 -11.03 9.72 -9.36
N GLY A 264 -10.76 9.73 -8.05
CA GLY A 264 -9.62 10.42 -7.43
C GLY A 264 -8.26 9.72 -7.62
N MET A 265 -8.21 8.60 -8.37
CA MET A 265 -7.02 7.76 -8.55
C MET A 265 -6.50 7.12 -7.25
N HIS A 266 -7.33 7.03 -6.21
CA HIS A 266 -7.00 6.44 -4.91
C HIS A 266 -7.31 4.93 -4.88
N TYR A 267 -6.69 4.16 -5.79
CA TYR A 267 -7.05 2.75 -6.03
C TYR A 267 -6.87 1.82 -4.82
N GLN A 268 -5.83 2.05 -4.02
CA GLN A 268 -5.62 1.26 -2.79
C GLN A 268 -6.68 1.60 -1.73
N LEU A 269 -7.05 2.87 -1.58
CA LEU A 269 -8.14 3.28 -0.68
C LEU A 269 -9.49 2.71 -1.16
N ALA A 270 -9.74 2.65 -2.47
CA ALA A 270 -10.91 1.98 -3.01
C ALA A 270 -10.94 0.49 -2.63
N CYS A 271 -9.78 -0.18 -2.63
CA CYS A 271 -9.65 -1.56 -2.16
C CYS A 271 -9.84 -1.70 -0.64
N GLN A 272 -9.44 -0.70 0.16
CA GLN A 272 -9.71 -0.64 1.61
C GLN A 272 -11.20 -0.47 1.88
N LYS A 273 -11.87 0.46 1.17
CA LYS A 273 -13.32 0.64 1.26
C LYS A 273 -14.06 -0.65 0.89
N TYR A 274 -13.60 -1.37 -0.13
CA TYR A 274 -14.14 -2.70 -0.46
C TYR A 274 -13.92 -3.71 0.68
N PHE A 275 -12.75 -3.72 1.33
CA PHE A 275 -12.50 -4.56 2.50
C PHE A 275 -13.50 -4.27 3.63
N GLU A 276 -13.67 -3.00 4.00
CA GLU A 276 -14.62 -2.53 5.02
C GLU A 276 -16.05 -3.04 4.73
N LEU A 277 -16.52 -2.81 3.51
CA LEU A 277 -17.87 -3.18 3.08
C LEU A 277 -18.10 -4.70 3.04
N THR A 278 -17.06 -5.49 2.77
CA THR A 278 -17.16 -6.96 2.71
C THR A 278 -17.00 -7.65 4.06
N HIS A 279 -16.35 -6.98 5.03
CA HIS A 279 -16.13 -7.50 6.38
C HIS A 279 -17.05 -6.87 7.42
N ASP A 280 -17.90 -5.92 7.01
CA ASP A 280 -18.85 -5.20 7.87
C ASP A 280 -18.13 -4.49 9.04
N ILE A 281 -17.10 -3.71 8.70
CA ILE A 281 -16.32 -2.91 9.65
C ILE A 281 -16.20 -1.46 9.17
N ASP A 282 -16.09 -0.52 10.11
CA ASP A 282 -16.01 0.91 9.81
C ASP A 282 -14.59 1.38 9.49
N ASP A 283 -13.58 0.77 10.11
CA ASP A 283 -12.16 1.10 9.91
C ASP A 283 -11.32 -0.18 9.95
N ILE A 284 -10.41 -0.30 8.98
CA ILE A 284 -9.48 -1.42 8.89
C ILE A 284 -8.30 -1.29 9.86
N GLY A 285 -7.96 -0.08 10.31
CA GLY A 285 -6.86 0.17 11.24
C GLY A 285 -5.45 -0.04 10.67
N PHE A 286 -5.31 -0.16 9.35
CA PHE A 286 -4.02 -0.27 8.65
C PHE A 286 -4.07 0.38 7.27
N SER A 287 -2.91 0.72 6.69
CA SER A 287 -2.85 1.16 5.29
C SER A 287 -2.55 -0.03 4.38
N LEU A 288 -3.51 -0.40 3.54
CA LEU A 288 -3.37 -1.49 2.58
C LEU A 288 -2.40 -1.12 1.46
N ASN A 289 -1.34 -1.92 1.32
CA ASN A 289 -0.35 -1.77 0.24
C ASN A 289 0.05 -3.08 -0.46
N HIS A 290 -0.51 -4.22 -0.04
CA HIS A 290 -0.20 -5.53 -0.62
C HIS A 290 -1.41 -6.50 -0.66
N PRO A 291 -1.62 -7.29 -1.72
CA PRO A 291 -2.67 -8.31 -1.76
C PRO A 291 -2.57 -9.37 -0.64
N ASN A 292 -1.36 -9.87 -0.36
CA ASN A 292 -1.15 -10.78 0.78
C ASN A 292 -1.46 -10.15 2.14
N GLN A 293 -1.26 -8.83 2.32
CA GLN A 293 -1.69 -8.12 3.52
C GLN A 293 -3.21 -8.15 3.66
N TYR A 294 -3.94 -7.82 2.58
CA TYR A 294 -5.41 -7.94 2.56
C TYR A 294 -5.86 -9.32 3.04
N PHE A 295 -5.24 -10.36 2.50
CA PHE A 295 -5.56 -11.74 2.87
C PHE A 295 -5.30 -12.03 4.35
N THR A 296 -4.11 -11.67 4.85
CA THR A 296 -3.74 -11.89 6.25
C THR A 296 -4.70 -11.18 7.21
N GLU A 297 -5.03 -9.92 6.94
CA GLU A 297 -5.94 -9.15 7.79
C GLU A 297 -7.37 -9.67 7.73
N SER A 298 -7.85 -10.07 6.55
CA SER A 298 -9.14 -10.75 6.42
C SER A 298 -9.19 -12.05 7.25
N GLN A 299 -8.15 -12.88 7.16
CA GLN A 299 -8.07 -14.12 7.94
C GLN A 299 -8.01 -13.86 9.45
N LYS A 300 -7.34 -12.81 9.90
CA LYS A 300 -7.30 -12.42 11.32
C LYS A 300 -8.69 -12.05 11.84
N LEU A 301 -9.45 -11.28 11.06
CA LEU A 301 -10.82 -10.89 11.40
C LEU A 301 -11.77 -12.10 11.45
N LEU A 302 -11.75 -12.93 10.40
CA LEU A 302 -12.67 -14.07 10.28
C LEU A 302 -12.37 -15.20 11.30
N ASN A 303 -11.12 -15.35 11.73
CA ASN A 303 -10.72 -16.34 12.73
C ASN A 303 -10.69 -15.77 14.17
N GLY A 304 -11.20 -14.54 14.39
CA GLY A 304 -11.39 -13.95 15.71
C GLY A 304 -10.11 -13.65 16.49
N GLY A 305 -9.03 -13.23 15.82
CA GLY A 305 -7.77 -12.86 16.49
C GLY A 305 -7.06 -14.00 17.23
N ARG A 306 -7.50 -15.25 17.07
CA ARG A 306 -6.80 -16.42 17.62
C ARG A 306 -5.57 -16.70 16.76
N GLU A 307 -4.44 -16.11 17.13
CA GLU A 307 -3.19 -16.82 16.95
C GLU A 307 -3.34 -18.19 17.62
N LEU A 308 -3.13 -19.25 16.85
CA LEU A 308 -3.09 -20.62 17.35
C LEU A 308 -1.92 -20.71 18.35
N LYS A 309 -2.18 -20.39 19.62
CA LYS A 309 -1.30 -20.76 20.74
C LYS A 309 -1.23 -22.28 20.76
N LYS A 310 -0.17 -22.85 20.19
CA LYS A 310 0.23 -24.22 20.50
C LYS A 310 0.80 -24.22 21.91
N GLU A 311 0.18 -25.04 22.75
CA GLU A 311 0.71 -25.47 24.03
C GLU A 311 2.13 -26.00 23.84
N PHE A 312 3.10 -25.34 24.46
CA PHE A 312 4.40 -25.93 24.73
C PHE A 312 4.22 -26.89 25.90
N ASN A 313 4.13 -28.19 25.59
CA ASN A 313 4.31 -29.22 26.61
C ASN A 313 5.75 -29.17 27.10
N ASN A 314 5.88 -28.77 28.35
CA ASN A 314 7.10 -28.78 29.14
C ASN A 314 7.62 -30.21 29.26
N SER A 315 8.85 -30.47 28.80
CA SER A 315 9.68 -31.59 29.25
C SER A 315 11.14 -31.33 28.86
N GLY A 316 12.00 -31.18 29.86
CA GLY A 316 13.45 -31.36 29.72
C GLY A 316 14.32 -30.18 30.14
N ASN A 317 14.79 -30.22 31.39
CA ASN A 317 15.95 -29.51 31.94
C ASN A 317 17.07 -29.23 30.92
N PHE A 318 17.72 -28.06 31.01
CA PHE A 318 19.13 -27.96 31.42
C PHE A 318 19.59 -26.49 31.60
N GLN A 319 19.99 -26.20 32.83
CA GLN A 319 20.94 -25.22 33.36
C GLN A 319 21.29 -23.92 32.60
N GLN A 320 21.09 -22.84 33.36
CA GLN A 320 21.77 -21.54 33.28
C GLN A 320 23.28 -21.65 33.01
N LYS A 321 23.77 -20.84 32.08
CA LYS A 321 25.05 -20.14 32.22
C LYS A 321 24.93 -18.72 31.68
N ASN A 322 25.06 -17.77 32.60
CA ASN A 322 25.32 -16.36 32.32
C ASN A 322 26.61 -16.23 31.52
N ASN A 323 26.61 -15.38 30.50
CA ASN A 323 27.75 -14.53 30.25
C ASN A 323 27.31 -13.22 29.59
N SER A 324 27.60 -12.13 30.30
CA SER A 324 27.42 -10.75 29.86
C SER A 324 28.50 -10.39 28.85
N GLN A 325 28.12 -9.74 27.74
CA GLN A 325 29.01 -8.80 27.06
C GLN A 325 28.18 -7.78 26.28
N GLU A 326 28.43 -6.52 26.61
CA GLU A 326 27.84 -5.33 26.02
C GLU A 326 28.35 -5.05 24.61
N SER A 327 27.57 -4.21 23.91
CA SER A 327 27.96 -3.30 22.84
C SER A 327 27.86 -3.80 21.38
N ILE A 328 26.89 -3.26 20.63
CA ILE A 328 27.08 -2.18 19.63
C ILE A 328 25.80 -2.08 18.78
N ASN A 329 25.27 -0.86 18.69
CA ASN A 329 24.23 -0.44 17.75
C ASN A 329 24.57 -0.89 16.32
N SER A 330 23.66 -1.62 15.66
CA SER A 330 23.63 -1.73 14.21
C SER A 330 22.26 -1.31 13.70
N SER A 331 22.28 -0.17 13.02
CA SER A 331 21.22 0.39 12.20
C SER A 331 20.84 -0.59 11.10
N SER A 332 19.57 -0.97 11.05
CA SER A 332 18.99 -1.78 9.98
C SER A 332 19.00 -0.99 8.67
N THR A 333 19.84 -1.43 7.74
CA THR A 333 19.89 -0.96 6.35
C THR A 333 18.77 -1.64 5.54
N PRO A 334 18.04 -0.96 4.63
CA PRO A 334 17.07 -1.62 3.78
C PRO A 334 17.80 -2.39 2.67
N THR A 335 17.45 -3.66 2.52
CA THR A 335 17.96 -4.53 1.44
C THR A 335 17.33 -4.12 0.11
N PHE A 336 18.13 -3.54 -0.80
CA PHE A 336 17.75 -3.24 -2.18
C PHE A 336 18.22 -4.38 -3.09
N SER A 337 17.31 -5.24 -3.54
CA SER A 337 17.67 -6.35 -4.44
C SER A 337 16.55 -6.72 -5.44
N ASN A 338 15.89 -5.74 -6.07
CA ASN A 338 14.83 -6.03 -7.06
C ASN A 338 15.01 -5.41 -8.45
N ALA A 339 16.03 -4.56 -8.69
CA ALA A 339 16.20 -3.92 -10.01
C ALA A 339 16.69 -4.87 -11.11
N GLN A 340 17.46 -5.91 -10.77
CA GLN A 340 17.94 -6.91 -11.74
C GLN A 340 16.88 -7.94 -12.14
N ALA A 341 15.85 -8.14 -11.33
CA ALA A 341 14.81 -9.14 -11.59
C ALA A 341 13.81 -8.68 -12.66
N ASP A 342 13.61 -7.36 -12.81
CA ASP A 342 12.64 -6.80 -13.77
C ASP A 342 13.21 -6.75 -15.20
N THR A 343 14.52 -6.59 -15.40
CA THR A 343 15.17 -6.63 -16.72
C THR A 343 15.33 -8.06 -17.27
N GLU A 344 15.46 -9.06 -16.39
CA GLU A 344 15.55 -10.48 -16.81
C GLU A 344 14.17 -11.10 -17.12
N LEU A 345 13.07 -10.45 -16.71
CA LEU A 345 11.70 -10.85 -17.08
C LEU A 345 11.46 -10.69 -18.59
N GLU A 346 12.03 -9.64 -19.20
CA GLU A 346 12.00 -9.34 -20.64
C GLU A 346 12.78 -10.39 -21.47
N GLY A 347 13.88 -10.93 -20.94
CA GLY A 347 14.70 -11.92 -21.64
C GLY A 347 14.04 -13.30 -21.80
N LEU A 348 13.06 -13.63 -20.96
CA LEU A 348 12.28 -14.86 -21.04
C LEU A 348 11.10 -14.76 -22.03
N GLU A 349 10.69 -13.54 -22.43
CA GLU A 349 9.65 -13.34 -23.45
C GLU A 349 10.03 -13.96 -24.80
N ALA A 350 11.33 -14.03 -25.10
CA ALA A 350 11.86 -14.67 -26.30
C ALA A 350 11.68 -16.20 -26.33
N TYR A 351 11.43 -16.85 -25.19
CA TYR A 351 11.21 -18.31 -25.11
C TYR A 351 9.72 -18.69 -25.12
N PHE A 352 8.81 -17.72 -25.01
CA PHE A 352 7.37 -17.94 -24.84
C PHE A 352 6.50 -17.25 -25.90
N THR A 353 7.10 -16.80 -27.01
CA THR A 353 6.41 -16.15 -28.14
C THR A 353 5.86 -17.13 -29.20
N GLU A 354 5.82 -18.43 -28.92
CA GLU A 354 5.07 -19.41 -29.72
C GLU A 354 3.84 -19.91 -28.95
N ASP A 355 2.75 -19.14 -29.03
CA ASP A 355 1.34 -19.58 -29.17
C ASP A 355 0.42 -18.35 -29.21
#